data_AF-A0A0N4VWC0-F1
#
_entry.id   AF-A0A0N4VWC0-F1
#
_cell.length_a   1.000
_cell.length_b   1.000
_cell.length_c   1.000
_cell.angle_alpha   90.00
_cell.angle_beta   90.00
_cell.angle_gamma   90.00
#
_symmetry.space_group_name_H-M   'P 1'
#
loop_
_entity.id
_entity.type
_entity.pdbx_description
1 polymer ?
#
loop_
_entity_poly.entity_id
_entity_poly.type
_entity_poly.pdbx_seq_one_letter_code
_entity_poly.pdbx_strand_id
1 'polypeptide(L)'
;MWAFFPGAIALLGSVFLIMLRNRTKKPIKSSPEPSREKQSLPVKDEPGVYKSGLLLSDDEKVIEKVFPEIHTIWDVFNRGLKESKDGPCVGTRQDGHYHFRKYSEVLKESTDFASAIIGELETKPGTKLILLLFS
;
A
#
# COMPACT_ATOMS: atom_id res chain seq x y z
N MET A 1 42.08 26.49 -25.18
CA MET A 1 40.79 26.51 -25.93
C MET A 1 39.92 25.34 -25.47
N TRP A 2 39.10 25.52 -24.44
CA TRP A 2 38.21 24.48 -23.88
C TRP A 2 36.82 25.09 -23.65
N ALA A 3 36.06 25.30 -24.73
CA ALA A 3 34.74 25.94 -24.63
C ALA A 3 33.69 25.36 -25.61
N PHE A 4 33.84 24.11 -26.05
CA PHE A 4 32.88 23.46 -26.95
C PHE A 4 31.98 22.39 -26.28
N PHE A 5 32.16 22.12 -24.99
CA PHE A 5 31.51 20.98 -24.33
C PHE A 5 30.09 21.19 -23.75
N PRO A 6 29.68 22.36 -23.21
CA PRO A 6 28.41 22.43 -22.48
C PRO A 6 27.19 22.38 -23.41
N GLY A 7 27.27 22.97 -24.60
CA GLY A 7 26.17 22.96 -25.58
C GLY A 7 25.88 21.58 -26.14
N ALA A 8 26.92 20.80 -26.44
CA ALA A 8 26.76 19.43 -26.96
C ALA A 8 26.15 18.49 -25.91
N ILE A 9 26.53 18.62 -24.64
CA ILE A 9 25.96 17.85 -23.53
C ILE A 9 24.48 18.21 -23.32
N ALA A 10 24.13 19.49 -23.38
CA ALA A 10 22.74 19.94 -23.25
C ALA A 10 21.84 19.44 -24.40
N LEU A 11 22.38 19.42 -25.63
CA LEU A 11 21.66 18.86 -26.79
C LEU A 11 21.46 17.35 -26.65
N LEU A 12 22.48 16.59 -26.27
CA LEU A 12 22.35 15.15 -26.05
C LEU A 12 21.35 14.83 -24.91
N GLY A 13 21.39 15.59 -23.82
CA GLY A 13 20.46 15.43 -22.70
C GLY A 13 19.00 15.74 -23.07
N SER A 14 18.77 16.80 -23.86
CA SER A 14 17.41 17.16 -24.30
C SER A 14 16.84 16.13 -25.29
N VAL A 15 17.65 15.63 -26.23
CA VAL A 15 17.25 14.55 -27.15
C VAL A 15 16.93 13.27 -26.37
N PHE A 16 17.73 12.91 -25.37
CA PHE A 16 17.47 11.75 -24.52
C PHE A 16 16.17 11.89 -23.71
N LEU A 17 15.89 13.06 -23.15
CA LEU A 17 14.63 13.33 -22.44
C LEU A 17 13.40 13.28 -23.36
N ILE A 18 13.50 13.80 -24.59
CA ILE A 18 12.43 13.71 -25.58
C ILE A 18 12.21 12.25 -25.99
N MET A 19 13.28 11.47 -26.16
CA MET A 19 13.19 10.04 -26.45
C MET A 19 12.49 9.27 -25.32
N LEU A 20 12.84 9.55 -24.06
CA LEU A 20 12.17 8.97 -22.89
C LEU A 20 10.71 9.37 -22.80
N ARG A 21 10.36 10.64 -23.10
CA ARG A 21 8.99 11.13 -23.09
C ARG A 21 8.14 10.53 -24.23
N ASN A 22 8.75 10.31 -25.38
CA ASN A 22 8.10 9.72 -26.55
C ASN A 22 8.08 8.19 -26.53
N ARG A 23 8.72 7.53 -25.55
CA ARG A 23 8.49 6.11 -25.32
C ARG A 23 7.04 5.95 -24.89
N THR A 24 6.24 5.37 -25.78
CA THR A 24 4.89 4.91 -25.47
C THR A 24 4.99 3.95 -24.29
N LYS A 25 4.54 4.42 -23.13
CA LYS A 25 4.37 3.53 -21.97
C LYS A 25 3.37 2.48 -22.44
N LYS A 26 3.79 1.22 -22.51
CA LYS A 26 2.84 0.14 -22.77
C LYS A 26 1.76 0.27 -21.69
N PRO A 27 0.50 0.52 -22.05
CA PRO A 27 -0.56 0.51 -21.05
C PRO A 27 -0.50 -0.88 -20.42
N ILE A 28 -0.39 -0.93 -19.09
CA ILE A 28 -0.60 -2.17 -18.37
C ILE A 28 -2.04 -2.53 -18.68
N LYS A 29 -2.25 -3.47 -19.61
CA LYS A 29 -3.56 -4.02 -19.91
C LYS A 29 -4.03 -4.62 -18.59
N SER A 30 -4.96 -3.94 -17.91
CA SER A 30 -5.64 -4.55 -16.79
C SER A 30 -6.22 -5.87 -17.29
N SER A 31 -5.92 -6.96 -16.60
CA SER A 31 -6.55 -8.25 -16.88
C SER A 31 -8.06 -8.03 -17.00
N PRO A 32 -8.75 -8.72 -17.94
CA PRO A 32 -10.20 -8.78 -17.90
C PRO A 32 -10.61 -9.17 -16.48
N GLU A 33 -11.65 -8.50 -15.97
CA GLU A 33 -12.16 -8.52 -14.59
C GLU A 33 -11.34 -9.41 -13.64
N PRO A 34 -10.61 -8.82 -12.67
CA PRO A 34 -9.88 -9.65 -11.71
C PRO A 34 -10.90 -10.50 -10.98
N SER A 35 -11.06 -11.76 -11.40
CA SER A 35 -11.93 -12.71 -10.74
C SER A 35 -11.48 -12.74 -9.29
N ARG A 36 -12.39 -12.49 -8.35
CA ARG A 36 -12.09 -12.43 -6.91
C ARG A 36 -11.33 -13.68 -6.45
N GLU A 37 -11.60 -14.81 -7.10
CA GLU A 37 -10.97 -16.13 -6.92
C GLU A 37 -9.49 -16.21 -7.32
N LYS A 38 -8.94 -15.21 -8.04
CA LYS A 38 -7.55 -15.21 -8.53
C LYS A 38 -6.66 -14.14 -7.91
N GLN A 39 -7.15 -13.42 -6.90
CA GLN A 39 -6.31 -12.41 -6.23
C GLN A 39 -5.25 -13.05 -5.33
N SER A 40 -5.61 -14.14 -4.64
CA SER A 40 -4.75 -14.90 -3.74
C SER A 40 -4.82 -16.39 -4.08
N LEU A 41 -3.68 -17.00 -4.40
CA LEU A 41 -3.55 -18.44 -4.66
C LEU A 41 -2.77 -19.10 -3.52
N PRO A 42 -3.15 -20.30 -3.05
CA PRO A 42 -2.37 -21.01 -2.05
C PRO A 42 -0.98 -21.35 -2.60
N VAL A 43 0.05 -21.21 -1.78
CA VAL A 43 1.42 -21.63 -2.14
C VAL A 43 1.51 -23.14 -2.00
N LYS A 44 2.14 -23.78 -2.99
CA LYS A 44 2.32 -25.24 -2.99
C LYS A 44 3.21 -25.62 -1.81
N ASP A 45 2.82 -26.67 -1.10
CA ASP A 45 3.56 -27.22 0.06
C ASP A 45 3.59 -26.33 1.32
N GLU A 46 2.91 -25.18 1.33
CA GLU A 46 2.81 -24.27 2.48
C GLU A 46 1.35 -23.97 2.87
N PRO A 47 0.77 -24.71 3.84
CA PRO A 47 -0.61 -24.50 4.26
C PRO A 47 -0.79 -23.17 4.97
N GLY A 48 -1.76 -22.36 4.51
CA GLY A 48 -2.07 -21.05 5.10
C GLY A 48 -1.26 -19.89 4.53
N VAL A 49 -0.31 -20.15 3.63
CA VAL A 49 0.42 -19.13 2.88
C VAL A 49 -0.25 -18.93 1.53
N TYR A 50 -0.51 -17.66 1.20
CA TYR A 50 -1.13 -17.28 -0.06
C TYR A 50 -0.24 -16.29 -0.80
N LYS A 51 -0.08 -16.50 -2.11
CA LYS A 51 0.64 -15.60 -3.02
C LYS A 51 -0.33 -14.85 -3.91
N SER A 52 0.11 -13.71 -4.45
CA SER A 52 -0.65 -13.00 -5.47
C SER A 52 -0.79 -13.86 -6.72
N GLY A 53 -1.99 -13.94 -7.31
CA GLY A 53 -2.21 -14.62 -8.59
C GLY A 53 -1.52 -13.97 -9.79
N LEU A 54 -0.87 -12.81 -9.58
CA LEU A 54 0.00 -12.17 -10.57
C LEU A 54 1.38 -12.85 -10.68
N LEU A 55 1.78 -13.61 -9.64
CA LEU A 55 3.03 -14.37 -9.62
C LEU A 55 2.80 -15.72 -10.31
N LEU A 56 3.10 -15.76 -11.61
CA LEU A 56 2.90 -16.94 -12.46
C LEU A 56 3.90 -18.07 -12.16
N SER A 57 5.06 -17.75 -11.59
CA SER A 57 6.09 -18.70 -11.17
C SER A 57 5.91 -19.14 -9.72
N ASP A 58 6.16 -20.42 -9.45
CA ASP A 58 6.23 -20.97 -8.08
C ASP A 58 7.59 -20.69 -7.41
N ASP A 59 8.65 -20.52 -8.19
CA ASP A 59 10.04 -20.37 -7.70
C ASP A 59 10.49 -18.91 -7.50
N GLU A 60 9.58 -17.94 -7.68
CA GLU A 60 9.95 -16.53 -7.61
C GLU A 60 10.13 -16.12 -6.14
N LYS A 61 11.28 -15.50 -5.81
CA LYS A 61 11.56 -15.01 -4.46
C LYS A 61 10.50 -14.00 -4.02
N VAL A 62 9.54 -14.46 -3.23
CA VAL A 62 8.48 -13.61 -2.68
C VAL A 62 9.08 -12.83 -1.51
N ILE A 63 8.87 -11.52 -1.50
CA ILE A 63 9.23 -10.67 -0.36
C ILE A 63 8.14 -10.88 0.70
N GLU A 64 8.44 -11.67 1.73
CA GLU A 64 7.50 -11.91 2.84
C GLU A 64 7.32 -10.68 3.73
N LYS A 65 8.40 -9.90 3.93
CA LYS A 65 8.40 -8.71 4.77
C LYS A 65 9.06 -7.57 4.01
N VAL A 66 8.26 -6.55 3.72
CA VAL A 66 8.77 -5.31 3.09
C VAL A 66 9.68 -4.55 4.07
N PHE A 67 9.41 -4.64 5.37
CA PHE A 67 10.14 -3.97 6.43
C PHE A 67 10.42 -4.96 7.56
N PRO A 68 11.70 -5.29 7.86
CA PRO A 68 12.06 -6.28 8.89
C PRO A 68 11.58 -5.93 10.29
N GLU A 69 11.50 -4.64 10.61
CA GLU A 69 11.12 -4.08 11.91
C GLU A 69 9.61 -4.10 12.19
N ILE A 70 8.80 -4.38 11.16
CA ILE A 70 7.34 -4.40 11.28
C ILE A 70 6.89 -5.81 11.63
N HIS A 71 6.27 -5.95 12.81
CA HIS A 71 5.74 -7.22 13.28
C HIS A 71 4.22 -7.21 13.39
N THR A 72 3.63 -6.04 13.59
CA THR A 72 2.20 -5.87 13.81
C THR A 72 1.59 -4.81 12.89
N ILE A 73 0.27 -4.87 12.72
CA ILE A 73 -0.48 -3.81 12.02
C ILE A 73 -0.30 -2.46 12.72
N TRP A 74 -0.15 -2.47 14.04
CA TRP A 74 0.16 -1.28 14.83
C TRP A 74 1.51 -0.65 14.44
N ASP A 75 2.55 -1.45 14.20
CA ASP A 75 3.86 -0.96 13.75
C ASP A 75 3.77 -0.34 12.34
N VAL A 76 3.00 -0.97 11.44
CA VAL A 76 2.72 -0.41 10.11
C VAL A 76 2.07 0.97 10.23
N PHE A 77 1.04 1.08 11.07
CA PHE A 77 0.30 2.32 11.25
C PHE A 77 1.18 3.43 11.83
N ASN A 78 1.93 3.15 12.89
CA ASN A 78 2.82 4.14 13.52
C ASN A 78 3.93 4.61 12.56
N ARG A 79 4.48 3.68 11.77
CA ARG A 79 5.44 4.04 10.74
C ARG A 79 4.81 4.92 9.67
N GLY A 80 3.59 4.58 9.22
CA GLY A 80 2.81 5.41 8.29
C GLY A 80 2.58 6.83 8.82
N LEU A 81 2.19 6.97 10.09
CA LEU A 81 2.02 8.27 10.74
C LEU A 81 3.32 9.09 10.75
N LYS A 82 4.46 8.46 11.09
CA LYS A 82 5.78 9.12 11.15
C LYS A 82 6.29 9.53 9.77
N GLU A 83 6.30 8.61 8.81
CA GLU A 83 6.86 8.84 7.47
C GLU A 83 6.00 9.80 6.64
N SER A 84 4.67 9.73 6.79
CA SER A 84 3.75 10.63 6.07
C SER A 84 3.64 12.02 6.68
N LYS A 85 4.22 12.25 7.88
CA LYS A 85 4.08 13.48 8.67
C LYS A 85 2.61 13.86 8.89
N ASP A 86 1.83 12.89 9.37
CA ASP A 86 0.37 13.02 9.55
C ASP A 86 -0.40 13.30 8.24
N GLY A 87 -0.02 12.58 7.18
CA GLY A 87 -0.67 12.66 5.87
C GLY A 87 -2.03 11.94 5.81
N PRO A 88 -2.64 11.85 4.62
CA PRO A 88 -3.87 11.09 4.42
C PRO A 88 -3.64 9.59 4.69
N CYS A 89 -4.48 9.01 5.55
CA CYS A 89 -4.41 7.63 6.02
C CYS A 89 -5.50 6.76 5.38
N VAL A 90 -6.77 7.12 5.57
CA VAL A 90 -7.93 6.35 5.11
C VAL A 90 -8.77 7.20 4.16
N GLY A 91 -9.06 6.67 2.98
CA GLY A 91 -9.92 7.31 1.98
C GLY A 91 -11.30 6.66 1.92
N THR A 92 -12.35 7.45 2.10
CA THR A 92 -13.75 7.04 1.87
C THR A 92 -14.25 7.66 0.58
N ARG A 93 -14.95 6.88 -0.25
CA ARG A 93 -15.56 7.40 -1.48
C ARG A 93 -16.98 7.86 -1.19
N GLN A 94 -17.25 9.15 -1.35
CA GLN A 94 -18.57 9.75 -1.19
C GLN A 94 -18.85 10.63 -2.42
N ASP A 95 -20.05 10.50 -2.99
CA ASP A 95 -20.51 11.30 -4.15
C ASP A 95 -19.54 11.30 -5.34
N GLY A 96 -18.86 10.18 -5.57
CA GLY A 96 -17.88 10.02 -6.65
C GLY A 96 -16.47 10.53 -6.34
N HIS A 97 -16.28 11.25 -5.23
CA HIS A 97 -15.00 11.80 -4.78
C HIS A 97 -14.41 11.02 -3.60
N TYR A 98 -13.07 11.02 -3.46
CA TYR A 98 -12.41 10.42 -2.30
C TYR A 98 -12.14 11.50 -1.25
N HIS A 99 -12.62 11.25 -0.04
CA HIS A 99 -12.33 12.04 1.16
C HIS A 99 -11.34 11.29 2.02
N PHE A 100 -10.19 11.89 2.27
CA PHE A 100 -9.14 11.29 3.07
C PHE A 100 -9.12 11.87 4.48
N ARG A 101 -9.04 11.00 5.48
CA ARG A 101 -8.78 11.34 6.89
C ARG A 101 -7.32 11.19 7.22
N LYS A 102 -6.82 12.00 8.15
CA LYS A 102 -5.41 11.97 8.56
C LYS A 102 -5.09 10.81 9.48
N TYR A 103 -3.81 10.48 9.63
CA TYR A 103 -3.38 9.44 10.58
C TYR A 103 -3.75 9.81 12.03
N SER A 104 -3.57 11.06 12.44
CA SER A 104 -3.88 11.55 13.78
C SER A 104 -5.37 11.44 14.12
N GLU A 105 -6.24 11.77 13.17
CA GLU A 105 -7.70 11.63 13.30
C GLU A 105 -8.09 10.17 13.50
N VAL A 106 -7.59 9.29 12.63
CA VAL A 106 -7.86 7.85 12.72
C VAL A 106 -7.31 7.26 14.03
N LEU A 107 -6.12 7.67 14.46
CA LEU A 107 -5.53 7.23 15.72
C LEU A 107 -6.38 7.63 16.91
N LYS A 108 -6.86 8.88 16.93
CA LYS A 108 -7.70 9.38 18.00
C LYS A 108 -9.02 8.61 18.07
N GLU A 109 -9.74 8.50 16.95
CA GLU A 109 -11.01 7.75 16.90
C GLU A 109 -10.83 6.28 17.30
N SER A 110 -9.75 5.64 16.85
CA SER A 110 -9.46 4.24 17.19
C SER A 110 -9.14 4.08 18.68
N THR A 111 -8.45 5.06 19.28
CA THR A 111 -8.12 5.04 20.71
C THR A 111 -9.36 5.26 21.56
N ASP A 112 -10.21 6.23 21.19
CA ASP A 112 -11.48 6.51 21.86
C ASP A 112 -12.37 5.26 21.80
N PHE A 113 -12.50 4.63 20.62
CA PHE A 113 -13.25 3.39 20.43
C PHE A 113 -12.68 2.21 21.24
N ALA A 114 -11.37 2.01 21.21
CA ALA A 114 -10.72 0.94 21.99
C ALA A 114 -10.90 1.14 23.50
N SER A 115 -10.84 2.40 23.97
CA SER A 115 -11.04 2.71 25.39
C SER A 115 -12.46 2.41 25.86
N ALA A 116 -13.46 2.68 25.02
CA ALA A 116 -14.85 2.33 25.29
C ALA A 116 -15.04 0.80 25.38
N ILE A 117 -14.46 0.05 24.44
CA ILE A 117 -14.53 -1.42 24.45
C ILE A 117 -13.87 -1.98 25.72
N ILE A 118 -12.68 -1.51 26.07
CA ILE A 118 -11.95 -2.00 27.24
C ILE A 118 -12.70 -1.64 28.53
N GLY A 119 -13.23 -0.43 28.62
CA GLY A 119 -13.91 0.07 29.82
C GLY A 119 -15.31 -0.51 30.01
N GLU A 120 -16.12 -0.60 28.96
CA GLU A 120 -17.53 -1.03 29.07
C GLU A 120 -17.71 -2.53 28.94
N LEU A 121 -16.91 -3.20 28.09
CA LEU A 121 -17.04 -4.63 27.82
C LEU A 121 -15.99 -5.47 28.58
N GLU A 122 -15.15 -4.83 29.41
CA GLU A 122 -14.08 -5.46 30.22
C GLU A 122 -13.21 -6.46 29.44
N THR A 123 -12.97 -6.16 28.16
CA THR A 123 -12.32 -7.10 27.24
C THR A 123 -10.86 -7.31 27.59
N LYS A 124 -10.42 -8.57 27.55
CA LYS A 124 -9.01 -8.94 27.78
C LYS A 124 -8.28 -9.13 26.46
N PRO A 125 -6.94 -8.96 26.43
CA PRO A 125 -6.14 -9.34 25.27
C PRO A 125 -6.45 -10.77 24.82
N GLY A 126 -6.67 -10.97 23.51
CA GLY A 126 -7.03 -12.27 22.92
C GLY A 126 -8.53 -12.57 22.87
N THR A 127 -9.38 -11.67 23.38
CA THR A 127 -10.83 -11.79 23.23
C THR A 127 -11.22 -11.62 21.76
N LYS A 128 -12.00 -12.55 21.21
CA LYS A 128 -12.55 -12.42 19.86
C LYS A 128 -13.74 -11.46 19.89
N LEU A 129 -13.63 -10.34 19.19
CA LEU A 129 -14.70 -9.35 19.04
C LEU A 129 -15.37 -9.51 17.69
N ILE A 130 -16.70 -9.61 17.71
CA ILE A 130 -17.53 -9.59 16.50
C ILE A 130 -18.14 -8.20 16.41
N LEU A 131 -17.64 -7.41 15.46
CA LEU A 131 -18.18 -6.08 15.17
C LEU A 131 -19.30 -6.22 14.14
N LEU A 132 -20.53 -5.89 14.55
CA LEU A 132 -21.65 -5.79 13.63
C LEU A 132 -21.65 -4.38 13.03
N LEU A 133 -21.24 -4.29 11.77
CA LEU A 133 -21.32 -3.05 10.99
C LEU A 133 -22.75 -2.92 10.45
N PHE A 134 -23.54 -2.05 11.06
CA PHE A 134 -24.82 -1.61 10.50
C PHE A 134 -24.54 -0.41 9.58
N SER A 135 -24.79 -0.60 8.28
CA SER A 135 -24.70 0.44 7.26
C SER A 135 -26.08 0.96 6.89
#